data_AF-A0A849ZXA2-F1
#
_entry.id   AF-A0A849ZXA2-F1
#
_cell.length_a   1.000
_cell.length_b   1.000
_cell.length_c   1.000
_cell.angle_alpha   90.00
_cell.angle_beta   90.00
_cell.angle_gamma   90.00
#
_symmetry.space_group_name_H-M   'P 1'
#
loop_
_entity.id
_entity.type
_entity.pdbx_description
1 polymer ?
#
loop_
_entity_poly.entity_id
_entity_poly.type
_entity_poly.pdbx_seq_one_letter_code
_entity_poly.pdbx_strand_id
1 'polypeptide(L)'
;MTVFFAFADLTWPETAGLARETPLAIPLGEGFELAEVARALGHPPAAGLLPAIPYGWEGSSLAAPPALFAAYVGNLLGGLREDGFTRVVALAPPGIPLPLPDEHILRIAPAAPTPPLSLPPPAGRVLLIPIGHTEQHGYHLPLSTDTDIIAAISRGVAAAAPEQTFTLPAYPYGVSTHRRSFAGTLSAGGRAFEDFWLGVLDALVGRGFRRFYFLSGHGGNCSFLTTVVKYAGERHPGIFCATSWLYLSGPAGVAALEKHRRSAIGGMGHAGELETSLMLHLRPDAVHMQRVVDEVDFISTPSYYMDWVEGGALIANPPWENDTATGAYGAGSLATAEHGRLWLEAAIAEKAGHVDEISEQHRRREARRSKKP
;
A
#
# COMPACT_ATOMS: atom_id res chain seq x y z
N MET A 1 -17.03 28.42 1.65
CA MET A 1 -16.76 27.29 0.74
C MET A 1 -15.82 26.35 1.46
N THR A 2 -16.14 25.06 1.55
CA THR A 2 -15.26 24.07 2.21
C THR A 2 -13.98 23.90 1.41
N VAL A 3 -12.82 23.96 2.08
CA VAL A 3 -11.52 23.68 1.49
C VAL A 3 -11.22 22.19 1.64
N PHE A 4 -11.10 21.48 0.51
CA PHE A 4 -10.69 20.08 0.54
C PHE A 4 -9.17 19.97 0.38
N PHE A 5 -8.58 19.02 1.11
CA PHE A 5 -7.18 18.64 0.95
C PHE A 5 -7.06 17.13 0.82
N ALA A 6 -6.04 16.68 0.06
CA ALA A 6 -5.69 15.28 -0.03
C ALA A 6 -4.91 14.89 1.24
N PHE A 7 -5.49 14.01 2.05
CA PHE A 7 -4.88 13.58 3.31
C PHE A 7 -3.54 12.89 3.06
N ALA A 8 -3.43 12.12 1.97
CA ALA A 8 -2.21 11.38 1.65
C ALA A 8 -1.05 12.26 1.17
N ASP A 9 -1.30 13.50 0.75
CA ASP A 9 -0.26 14.46 0.36
C ASP A 9 0.35 15.19 1.58
N LEU A 10 -0.23 15.02 2.78
CA LEU A 10 0.31 15.62 4.00
C LEU A 10 1.59 14.90 4.43
N THR A 11 2.47 15.59 5.15
CA THR A 11 3.52 14.93 5.96
C THR A 11 3.03 14.77 7.39
N TRP A 12 3.80 14.08 8.24
CA TRP A 12 3.37 13.82 9.61
C TRP A 12 3.09 15.11 10.42
N PRO A 13 3.91 16.17 10.38
CA PRO A 13 3.63 17.42 11.09
C PRO A 13 2.27 18.05 10.74
N GLU A 14 1.88 18.10 9.46
CA GLU A 14 0.56 18.63 9.08
C GLU A 14 -0.56 17.75 9.63
N THR A 15 -0.41 16.43 9.56
CA THR A 15 -1.41 15.46 10.04
C THR A 15 -1.58 15.51 11.56
N ALA A 16 -0.47 15.61 12.28
CA ALA A 16 -0.45 15.79 13.73
C ALA A 16 -1.10 17.13 14.13
N GLY A 17 -0.94 18.19 13.33
CA GLY A 17 -1.51 19.51 13.56
C GLY A 17 -2.98 19.68 13.17
N LEU A 18 -3.61 18.70 12.50
CA LEU A 18 -5.03 18.79 12.14
C LEU A 18 -5.91 18.88 13.38
N ALA A 19 -6.87 19.82 13.37
CA ALA A 19 -7.93 19.86 14.38
C ALA A 19 -8.71 18.55 14.35
N ARG A 20 -9.00 17.97 15.51
CA ARG A 20 -9.64 16.65 15.62
C ARG A 20 -11.12 16.67 15.25
N GLU A 21 -11.70 17.85 15.10
CA GLU A 21 -13.03 18.09 14.54
C GLU A 21 -13.01 18.22 13.01
N THR A 22 -11.83 18.26 12.37
CA THR A 22 -11.70 18.27 10.91
C THR A 22 -12.29 16.98 10.35
N PRO A 23 -13.30 17.04 9.46
CA PRO A 23 -13.87 15.84 8.90
C PRO A 23 -12.89 15.13 7.98
N LEU A 24 -12.79 13.81 8.15
CA LEU A 24 -11.98 12.93 7.32
C LEU A 24 -12.88 11.91 6.65
N ALA A 25 -12.72 11.75 5.34
CA ALA A 25 -13.58 10.89 4.55
C ALA A 25 -12.76 9.91 3.69
N ILE A 26 -13.10 8.62 3.76
CA ILE A 26 -12.53 7.56 2.90
C ILE A 26 -13.50 7.29 1.74
N PRO A 27 -13.17 7.66 0.50
CA PRO A 27 -14.03 7.41 -0.65
C PRO A 27 -14.03 5.92 -1.06
N LEU A 28 -15.21 5.37 -1.32
CA LEU A 28 -15.36 4.08 -2.01
C LEU A 28 -15.45 4.35 -3.52
N GLY A 29 -14.30 4.27 -4.18
CA GLY A 29 -14.14 4.69 -5.57
C GLY A 29 -13.99 6.20 -5.74
N GLU A 30 -14.02 6.64 -6.99
CA GLU A 30 -13.86 8.04 -7.42
C GLU A 30 -15.18 8.64 -7.94
N GLY A 31 -15.17 9.96 -8.19
CA GLY A 31 -16.26 10.66 -8.87
C GLY A 31 -17.29 11.35 -7.95
N PHE A 32 -16.99 11.51 -6.66
CA PHE A 32 -17.84 12.27 -5.75
C PHE A 32 -17.69 13.78 -5.96
N GLU A 33 -18.80 14.48 -6.15
CA GLU A 33 -18.80 15.94 -6.27
C GLU A 33 -18.50 16.60 -4.93
N LEU A 34 -17.43 17.39 -4.87
CA LEU A 34 -16.96 18.04 -3.64
C LEU A 34 -18.01 18.96 -3.01
N ALA A 35 -18.86 19.59 -3.82
CA ALA A 35 -19.96 20.43 -3.34
C ALA A 35 -20.99 19.61 -2.54
N GLU A 36 -21.33 18.41 -3.02
CA GLU A 36 -22.25 17.49 -2.35
C GLU A 36 -21.64 16.87 -1.10
N VAL A 37 -20.36 16.51 -1.16
CA VAL A 37 -19.60 16.04 0.01
C VAL A 37 -19.56 17.14 1.08
N ALA A 38 -19.27 18.39 0.70
CA ALA A 38 -19.28 19.52 1.63
C ALA A 38 -20.66 19.72 2.27
N ARG A 39 -21.74 19.64 1.49
CA ARG A 39 -23.12 19.74 1.98
C ARG A 39 -23.45 18.62 2.98
N ALA A 40 -23.10 17.37 2.66
CA ALA A 40 -23.31 16.22 3.54
C ALA A 40 -22.50 16.31 4.84
N LEU A 41 -21.32 16.93 4.80
CA LEU A 41 -20.50 17.22 5.97
C LEU A 41 -20.94 18.50 6.72
N GLY A 42 -22.03 19.17 6.32
CA GLY A 42 -22.50 20.38 7.00
C GLY A 42 -21.61 21.61 6.77
N HIS A 43 -21.00 21.71 5.58
CA HIS A 43 -20.15 22.82 5.14
C HIS A 43 -19.02 23.19 6.12
N PRO A 44 -18.15 22.24 6.49
CA PRO A 44 -17.03 22.55 7.37
C PRO A 44 -16.07 23.54 6.68
N PRO A 45 -15.25 24.30 7.43
CA PRO A 45 -14.24 25.18 6.83
C PRO A 45 -13.22 24.40 5.99
N ALA A 46 -12.84 23.21 6.44
CA ALA A 46 -11.96 22.29 5.73
C ALA A 46 -12.39 20.82 5.92
N ALA A 47 -12.02 19.95 4.99
CA ALA A 47 -12.22 18.51 5.08
C ALA A 47 -11.09 17.74 4.36
N GLY A 48 -10.63 16.65 4.96
CA GLY A 48 -9.62 15.78 4.38
C GLY A 48 -10.26 14.64 3.60
N LEU A 49 -9.85 14.46 2.35
CA LEU A 49 -10.16 13.26 1.56
C LEU A 49 -8.97 12.32 1.62
N LEU A 50 -9.22 11.13 2.13
CA LEU A 50 -8.24 10.05 2.13
C LEU A 50 -8.21 9.38 0.74
N PRO A 51 -7.15 8.62 0.41
CA PRO A 51 -7.09 7.85 -0.83
C PRO A 51 -8.35 7.03 -1.07
N ALA A 52 -8.88 7.09 -2.29
CA ALA A 52 -10.03 6.27 -2.65
C ALA A 52 -9.69 4.78 -2.54
N ILE A 53 -10.63 3.98 -2.04
CA ILE A 53 -10.56 2.53 -2.14
C ILE A 53 -10.97 2.13 -3.57
N PRO A 54 -10.05 1.61 -4.40
CA PRO A 54 -10.30 1.44 -5.83
C PRO A 54 -11.22 0.25 -6.15
N TYR A 55 -11.26 -0.75 -5.27
CA TYR A 55 -12.08 -1.96 -5.42
C TYR A 55 -12.27 -2.66 -4.07
N GLY A 56 -13.06 -3.74 -4.05
CA GLY A 56 -13.33 -4.54 -2.85
C GLY A 56 -14.74 -4.33 -2.29
N TRP A 57 -15.35 -3.18 -2.56
CA TRP A 57 -16.73 -2.87 -2.19
C TRP A 57 -17.73 -3.36 -3.26
N GLU A 58 -18.97 -3.62 -2.86
CA GLU A 58 -20.01 -4.08 -3.78
C GLU A 58 -20.44 -3.01 -4.78
N GLY A 59 -20.41 -3.32 -6.08
CA GLY A 59 -20.60 -2.35 -7.15
C GLY A 59 -19.29 -1.86 -7.75
N SER A 60 -18.15 -2.11 -7.11
CA SER A 60 -16.85 -2.03 -7.78
C SER A 60 -16.68 -3.17 -8.78
N SER A 61 -15.77 -3.01 -9.74
CA SER A 61 -15.50 -4.07 -10.72
C SER A 61 -14.90 -5.33 -10.11
N LEU A 62 -14.39 -5.28 -8.88
CA LEU A 62 -13.83 -6.41 -8.16
C LEU A 62 -14.26 -6.34 -6.70
N ALA A 63 -15.40 -6.91 -6.38
CA ALA A 63 -15.93 -6.93 -5.02
C ALA A 63 -15.36 -8.11 -4.21
N ALA A 64 -15.10 -7.86 -2.92
CA ALA A 64 -14.91 -8.88 -1.90
C ALA A 64 -16.24 -9.12 -1.16
N PRO A 65 -16.39 -10.20 -0.38
CA PRO A 65 -17.56 -10.38 0.46
C PRO A 65 -17.80 -9.16 1.38
N PRO A 66 -19.04 -8.62 1.45
CA PRO A 66 -19.31 -7.35 2.15
C PRO A 66 -18.87 -7.31 3.62
N ALA A 67 -18.97 -8.43 4.33
CA ALA A 67 -18.53 -8.52 5.72
C ALA A 67 -17.00 -8.36 5.88
N LEU A 68 -16.21 -8.95 4.97
CA LEU A 68 -14.76 -8.84 4.99
C LEU A 68 -14.32 -7.42 4.64
N PHE A 69 -14.97 -6.83 3.63
CA PHE A 69 -14.75 -5.44 3.26
C PHE A 69 -15.08 -4.48 4.40
N ALA A 70 -16.21 -4.68 5.08
CA ALA A 70 -16.59 -3.84 6.21
C ALA A 70 -15.65 -3.96 7.41
N ALA A 71 -15.15 -5.17 7.72
CA ALA A 71 -14.14 -5.32 8.77
C ALA A 71 -12.86 -4.54 8.43
N TYR A 72 -12.43 -4.61 7.17
CA TYR A 72 -11.28 -3.88 6.66
C TYR A 72 -11.46 -2.36 6.81
N VAL A 73 -12.54 -1.80 6.26
CA VAL A 73 -12.84 -0.35 6.31
C VAL A 73 -13.13 0.11 7.74
N GLY A 74 -13.82 -0.71 8.54
CA GLY A 74 -14.11 -0.45 9.94
C GLY A 74 -12.84 -0.22 10.75
N ASN A 75 -11.80 -1.02 10.53
CA ASN A 75 -10.50 -0.85 11.18
C ASN A 75 -9.81 0.46 10.76
N LEU A 76 -9.88 0.85 9.48
CA LEU A 76 -9.34 2.14 9.02
C LEU A 76 -10.04 3.33 9.70
N LEU A 77 -11.37 3.34 9.69
CA LEU A 77 -12.16 4.40 10.33
C LEU A 77 -11.96 4.41 11.85
N GLY A 78 -11.86 3.23 12.47
CA GLY A 78 -11.55 3.06 13.89
C GLY A 78 -10.18 3.64 14.25
N GLY A 79 -9.16 3.38 13.44
CA GLY A 79 -7.82 3.92 13.63
C GLY A 79 -7.80 5.45 13.68
N LEU A 80 -8.48 6.11 12.74
CA LEU A 80 -8.60 7.59 12.75
C LEU A 80 -9.33 8.12 14.00
N ARG A 81 -10.33 7.39 14.51
CA ARG A 81 -11.00 7.78 15.75
C ARG A 81 -10.11 7.58 16.98
N GLU A 82 -9.29 6.53 16.97
CA GLU A 82 -8.28 6.32 18.01
C GLU A 82 -7.20 7.42 18.00
N ASP A 83 -6.90 8.00 16.84
CA ASP A 83 -6.06 9.21 16.69
C ASP A 83 -6.78 10.50 17.17
N GLY A 84 -8.03 10.38 17.62
CA GLY A 84 -8.84 11.45 18.21
C GLY A 84 -9.81 12.13 17.25
N PHE A 85 -9.81 11.80 15.95
CA PHE A 85 -10.72 12.44 15.01
C PHE A 85 -12.18 12.07 15.29
N THR A 86 -13.02 13.08 15.48
CA THR A 86 -14.43 12.89 15.89
C THR A 86 -15.39 12.76 14.71
N ARG A 87 -14.96 13.15 13.51
CA ARG A 87 -15.79 13.21 12.30
C ARG A 87 -15.17 12.40 11.17
N VAL A 88 -15.23 11.08 11.29
CA VAL A 88 -14.64 10.14 10.33
C VAL A 88 -15.74 9.33 9.65
N VAL A 89 -15.76 9.32 8.33
CA VAL A 89 -16.81 8.67 7.53
C VAL A 89 -16.25 7.94 6.30
N ALA A 90 -16.95 6.91 5.83
CA ALA A 90 -16.79 6.38 4.48
C ALA A 90 -17.76 7.09 3.53
N LEU A 91 -17.29 7.54 2.37
CA LEU A 91 -18.17 8.02 1.30
C LEU A 91 -18.53 6.83 0.42
N ALA A 92 -19.82 6.48 0.36
CA ALA A 92 -20.29 5.32 -0.37
C ALA A 92 -21.36 5.72 -1.38
N PRO A 93 -21.35 5.16 -2.60
CA PRO A 93 -22.53 5.18 -3.44
C PRO A 93 -23.79 4.66 -2.71
N PRO A 94 -24.99 5.13 -3.08
CA PRO A 94 -26.24 4.60 -2.56
C PRO A 94 -26.39 3.09 -2.82
N GLY A 95 -27.01 2.37 -1.88
CA GLY A 95 -27.36 0.96 -2.06
C GLY A 95 -26.23 -0.06 -1.83
N ILE A 96 -24.99 0.37 -1.54
CA ILE A 96 -23.90 -0.55 -1.21
C ILE A 96 -24.10 -1.12 0.20
N PRO A 97 -24.18 -2.44 0.42
CA PRO A 97 -24.17 -2.97 1.77
C PRO A 97 -22.78 -2.80 2.36
N LEU A 98 -22.72 -2.00 3.42
CA LEU A 98 -21.52 -1.78 4.21
C LEU A 98 -21.96 -1.94 5.66
N PRO A 99 -21.81 -3.13 6.28
CA PRO A 99 -22.23 -3.39 7.66
C PRO A 99 -21.33 -2.66 8.68
N LEU A 100 -21.35 -1.33 8.60
CA LEU A 100 -20.82 -0.36 9.55
C LEU A 100 -22.00 0.44 10.10
N PRO A 101 -21.87 1.07 11.28
CA PRO A 101 -22.88 1.98 11.80
C PRO A 101 -23.20 3.10 10.80
N ASP A 102 -24.48 3.45 10.63
CA ASP A 102 -24.93 4.40 9.61
C ASP A 102 -24.31 5.79 9.78
N GLU A 103 -24.03 6.21 11.01
CA GLU A 103 -23.36 7.47 11.34
C GLU A 103 -21.92 7.54 10.80
N HIS A 104 -21.33 6.41 10.42
CA HIS A 104 -20.01 6.33 9.83
C HIS A 104 -20.02 6.31 8.29
N ILE A 105 -21.19 6.46 7.66
CA ILE A 105 -21.35 6.37 6.21
C ILE A 105 -22.06 7.61 5.69
N LEU A 106 -21.45 8.27 4.69
CA LEU A 106 -22.15 9.26 3.88
C LEU A 106 -22.50 8.66 2.53
N ARG A 107 -23.80 8.54 2.27
CA ARG A 107 -24.38 8.02 1.03
C ARG A 107 -24.50 9.15 0.02
N ILE A 108 -23.61 9.19 -0.96
CA ILE A 108 -23.57 10.25 -1.97
C ILE A 108 -23.50 9.58 -3.35
N ALA A 109 -24.41 9.93 -4.25
CA ALA A 109 -24.31 9.49 -5.63
C ALA A 109 -23.11 10.17 -6.30
N PRO A 110 -22.14 9.42 -6.86
CA PRO A 110 -21.04 10.04 -7.57
C PRO A 110 -21.57 10.64 -8.89
N ALA A 111 -21.01 11.78 -9.33
CA ALA A 111 -21.38 12.40 -10.60
C ALA A 111 -20.91 11.58 -11.80
N ALA A 112 -19.81 10.85 -11.65
CA ALA A 112 -19.36 9.84 -12.60
C ALA A 112 -19.08 8.54 -11.84
N PRO A 113 -19.54 7.37 -12.34
CA PRO A 113 -19.17 6.11 -11.74
C PRO A 113 -17.65 5.92 -11.83
N THR A 114 -17.08 5.27 -10.81
CA THR A 114 -15.66 4.86 -10.87
C THR A 114 -15.45 4.03 -12.13
N PRO A 115 -14.47 4.38 -12.98
CA PRO A 115 -14.19 3.62 -14.19
C PRO A 115 -13.99 2.14 -13.85
N PRO A 116 -14.60 1.21 -14.62
CA PRO A 116 -14.45 -0.19 -14.31
C PRO A 116 -12.98 -0.61 -14.44
N LEU A 117 -12.54 -1.51 -13.55
CA LEU A 117 -11.22 -2.10 -13.67
C LEU A 117 -11.10 -2.80 -15.03
N SER A 118 -10.10 -2.39 -15.81
CA SER A 118 -9.73 -3.10 -17.04
C SER A 118 -9.05 -4.41 -16.67
N LEU A 119 -9.84 -5.46 -16.54
CA LEU A 119 -9.36 -6.82 -16.34
C LEU A 119 -9.27 -7.50 -17.71
N PRO A 120 -8.09 -7.60 -18.33
CA PRO A 120 -7.93 -8.38 -19.55
C PRO A 120 -8.35 -9.83 -19.33
N PRO A 121 -8.73 -10.56 -20.39
CA PRO A 121 -9.07 -11.97 -20.28
C PRO A 121 -7.96 -12.76 -19.58
N PRO A 122 -8.30 -13.80 -18.79
CA PRO A 122 -7.33 -14.68 -18.17
C PRO A 122 -6.61 -15.53 -19.23
N ALA A 123 -5.62 -14.94 -19.89
CA ALA A 123 -4.87 -15.53 -21.01
C ALA A 123 -3.47 -15.99 -20.57
N GLY A 124 -3.36 -16.62 -19.39
CA GLY A 124 -2.07 -17.03 -18.83
C GLY A 124 -1.18 -15.86 -18.38
N ARG A 125 -1.71 -14.64 -18.29
CA ARG A 125 -0.97 -13.49 -17.76
C ARG A 125 -0.89 -13.53 -16.24
N VAL A 126 0.17 -12.95 -15.68
CA VAL A 126 0.31 -12.70 -14.24
C VAL A 126 -0.48 -11.44 -13.88
N LEU A 127 -1.33 -11.52 -12.86
CA LEU A 127 -2.00 -10.36 -12.30
C LEU A 127 -1.14 -9.75 -11.20
N LEU A 128 -0.69 -8.51 -11.39
CA LEU A 128 -0.01 -7.74 -10.35
C LEU A 128 -1.04 -7.09 -9.44
N ILE A 129 -0.86 -7.26 -8.13
CA ILE A 129 -1.68 -6.67 -7.07
C ILE A 129 -0.78 -5.77 -6.23
N PRO A 130 -0.59 -4.50 -6.63
CA PRO A 130 0.19 -3.53 -5.86
C PRO A 130 -0.57 -3.08 -4.62
N ILE A 131 0.09 -3.19 -3.46
CA ILE A 131 -0.44 -2.78 -2.16
C ILE A 131 0.59 -1.85 -1.53
N GLY A 132 0.23 -0.58 -1.43
CA GLY A 132 1.00 0.42 -0.70
C GLY A 132 0.49 0.58 0.72
N HIS A 133 0.55 1.81 1.20
CA HIS A 133 0.05 2.20 2.49
C HIS A 133 -0.12 3.72 2.59
N THR A 134 -0.89 4.15 3.60
CA THR A 134 -1.00 5.55 3.98
C THR A 134 -0.43 5.68 5.38
N GLU A 135 0.82 6.14 5.49
CA GLU A 135 1.52 6.23 6.77
C GLU A 135 2.56 7.33 6.84
N GLN A 136 2.85 7.75 8.07
CA GLN A 136 3.91 8.73 8.36
C GLN A 136 5.24 8.28 7.75
N HIS A 137 5.98 9.21 7.16
CA HIS A 137 7.34 8.98 6.67
C HIS A 137 8.25 10.14 7.12
N GLY A 138 8.31 10.33 8.44
CA GLY A 138 9.02 11.46 9.04
C GLY A 138 8.39 12.80 8.66
N TYR A 139 9.21 13.84 8.68
CA TYR A 139 8.75 15.22 8.48
C TYR A 139 8.82 15.69 7.02
N HIS A 140 9.41 14.89 6.14
CA HIS A 140 9.78 15.31 4.79
C HIS A 140 9.07 14.56 3.67
N LEU A 141 8.46 13.41 3.93
CA LEU A 141 7.75 12.62 2.91
C LEU A 141 6.24 12.59 3.15
N PRO A 142 5.44 12.54 2.07
CA PRO A 142 3.99 12.47 2.16
C PRO A 142 3.54 11.10 2.68
N LEU A 143 2.33 11.05 3.25
CA LEU A 143 1.72 9.79 3.70
C LEU A 143 1.52 8.76 2.57
N SER A 144 1.52 9.21 1.31
CA SER A 144 1.36 8.37 0.10
C SER A 144 2.60 7.58 -0.33
N THR A 145 3.75 7.79 0.31
CA THR A 145 5.08 7.29 -0.15
C THR A 145 5.05 5.84 -0.64
N ASP A 146 4.57 4.91 0.20
CA ASP A 146 4.48 3.48 -0.15
C ASP A 146 3.63 3.21 -1.37
N THR A 147 2.48 3.90 -1.47
CA THR A 147 1.55 3.78 -2.59
C THR A 147 2.12 4.35 -3.87
N ASP A 148 2.75 5.52 -3.83
CA ASP A 148 3.33 6.16 -5.00
C ASP A 148 4.45 5.30 -5.61
N ILE A 149 5.31 4.76 -4.75
CA ILE A 149 6.42 3.90 -5.16
C ILE A 149 5.91 2.60 -5.79
N ILE A 150 5.05 1.85 -5.10
CA ILE A 150 4.60 0.54 -5.61
C ILE A 150 3.70 0.68 -6.84
N ALA A 151 2.96 1.79 -6.94
CA ALA A 151 2.18 2.11 -8.13
C ALA A 151 3.09 2.39 -9.33
N ALA A 152 4.19 3.12 -9.15
CA ALA A 152 5.17 3.37 -10.22
C ALA A 152 5.83 2.07 -10.69
N ILE A 153 6.26 1.22 -9.75
CA ILE A 153 6.91 -0.06 -10.07
C ILE A 153 5.96 -1.00 -10.81
N SER A 154 4.76 -1.23 -10.28
CA SER A 154 3.78 -2.13 -10.90
C SER A 154 3.35 -1.68 -12.30
N ARG A 155 3.15 -0.37 -12.51
CA ARG A 155 2.91 0.19 -13.85
C ARG A 155 4.10 0.00 -14.78
N GLY A 156 5.32 0.23 -14.29
CA GLY A 156 6.55 0.00 -15.06
C GLY A 156 6.71 -1.44 -15.51
N VAL A 157 6.42 -2.41 -14.62
CA VAL A 157 6.45 -3.85 -14.95
C VAL A 157 5.40 -4.19 -16.00
N ALA A 158 4.16 -3.70 -15.84
CA ALA A 158 3.09 -3.91 -16.81
C ALA A 158 3.42 -3.30 -18.19
N ALA A 159 4.07 -2.14 -18.22
CA ALA A 159 4.52 -1.50 -19.46
C ALA A 159 5.69 -2.26 -20.13
N ALA A 160 6.59 -2.84 -19.34
CA ALA A 160 7.72 -3.61 -19.85
C ALA A 160 7.31 -4.98 -20.41
N ALA A 161 6.22 -5.58 -19.93
CA ALA A 161 5.76 -6.91 -20.33
C ALA A 161 4.23 -7.00 -20.55
N PRO A 162 3.63 -6.18 -21.43
CA PRO A 162 2.16 -6.04 -21.55
C PRO A 162 1.45 -7.33 -22.00
N GLU A 163 2.16 -8.23 -22.68
CA GLU A 163 1.63 -9.54 -23.07
C GLU A 163 1.69 -10.59 -21.96
N GLN A 164 2.54 -10.37 -20.95
CA GLN A 164 2.77 -11.33 -19.87
C GLN A 164 2.06 -10.94 -18.57
N THR A 165 1.82 -9.65 -18.36
CA THR A 165 1.33 -9.14 -17.08
C THR A 165 0.49 -7.88 -17.24
N PHE A 166 -0.31 -7.60 -16.22
CA PHE A 166 -1.06 -6.37 -16.07
C PHE A 166 -1.28 -6.10 -14.58
N THR A 167 -1.58 -4.86 -14.22
CA THR A 167 -1.69 -4.45 -12.83
C THR A 167 -3.10 -3.97 -12.49
N LEU A 168 -3.56 -4.32 -11.28
CA LEU A 168 -4.65 -3.59 -10.63
C LEU A 168 -4.16 -2.18 -10.23
N PRO A 169 -5.08 -1.23 -9.98
CA PRO A 169 -4.75 -0.02 -9.24
C PRO A 169 -4.10 -0.35 -7.90
N ALA A 170 -3.13 0.48 -7.49
CA ALA A 170 -2.49 0.36 -6.20
C ALA A 170 -3.52 0.52 -5.08
N TYR A 171 -3.51 -0.43 -4.15
CA TYR A 171 -4.36 -0.37 -2.97
C TYR A 171 -3.65 0.46 -1.90
N PRO A 172 -4.23 1.58 -1.42
CA PRO A 172 -3.50 2.55 -0.59
C PRO A 172 -3.49 2.22 0.91
N TYR A 173 -4.00 1.04 1.27
CA TYR A 173 -4.17 0.62 2.65
C TYR A 173 -3.63 -0.78 2.87
N GLY A 174 -3.09 -1.00 4.06
CA GLY A 174 -2.34 -2.20 4.41
C GLY A 174 -2.37 -2.42 5.92
N VAL A 175 -1.33 -3.04 6.46
CA VAL A 175 -1.17 -3.29 7.88
C VAL A 175 0.07 -2.61 8.40
N SER A 176 -0.11 -1.59 9.24
CA SER A 176 0.95 -1.05 10.09
C SER A 176 0.75 -1.49 11.54
N THR A 177 1.79 -2.10 12.12
CA THR A 177 1.86 -2.54 13.53
C THR A 177 2.48 -1.49 14.45
N HIS A 178 2.97 -0.37 13.90
CA HIS A 178 3.60 0.72 14.63
C HIS A 178 2.72 1.98 14.71
N ARG A 179 1.51 1.94 14.13
CA ARG A 179 0.60 3.10 14.04
C ARG A 179 0.34 3.84 15.35
N ARG A 180 0.41 3.17 16.51
CA ARG A 180 0.15 3.79 17.81
C ARG A 180 1.16 4.88 18.16
N SER A 181 2.35 4.83 17.57
CA SER A 181 3.40 5.81 17.82
C SER A 181 3.16 7.13 17.09
N PHE A 182 2.43 7.12 15.96
CA PHE A 182 2.31 8.27 15.07
C PHE A 182 0.91 8.36 14.46
N ALA A 183 0.18 9.43 14.80
CA ALA A 183 -1.13 9.70 14.23
C ALA A 183 -1.06 9.88 12.70
N GLY A 184 -2.11 9.46 12.00
CA GLY A 184 -2.20 9.54 10.54
C GLY A 184 -1.78 8.26 9.81
N THR A 185 -1.13 7.31 10.50
CA THR A 185 -0.86 5.98 9.97
C THR A 185 -2.09 5.09 10.07
N LEU A 186 -2.58 4.61 8.93
CA LEU A 186 -3.77 3.77 8.87
C LEU A 186 -3.40 2.30 9.03
N SER A 187 -4.35 1.49 9.49
CA SER A 187 -4.15 0.04 9.50
C SER A 187 -5.47 -0.67 9.35
N ALA A 188 -5.53 -1.57 8.37
CA ALA A 188 -6.69 -2.42 8.16
C ALA A 188 -6.79 -3.54 9.19
N GLY A 189 -5.77 -3.73 10.04
CA GLY A 189 -5.67 -4.84 10.98
C GLY A 189 -5.32 -6.16 10.31
N GLY A 190 -4.37 -6.91 10.88
CA GLY A 190 -3.80 -8.10 10.25
C GLY A 190 -4.81 -9.14 9.75
N ARG A 191 -5.74 -9.57 10.62
CA ARG A 191 -6.75 -10.58 10.25
C ARG A 191 -7.70 -10.09 9.16
N ALA A 192 -8.22 -8.87 9.29
CA ALA A 192 -9.14 -8.31 8.30
C ALA A 192 -8.44 -8.07 6.95
N PHE A 193 -7.15 -7.71 6.96
CA PHE A 193 -6.33 -7.62 5.76
C PHE A 193 -6.18 -9.00 5.08
N GLU A 194 -5.79 -10.03 5.83
CA GLU A 194 -5.62 -11.39 5.29
C GLU A 194 -6.94 -11.92 4.70
N ASP A 195 -8.03 -11.83 5.46
CA ASP A 195 -9.35 -12.29 5.03
C ASP A 195 -9.86 -11.52 3.82
N PHE A 196 -9.70 -10.20 3.80
CA PHE A 196 -10.06 -9.36 2.66
C PHE A 196 -9.35 -9.80 1.38
N TRP A 197 -8.02 -9.92 1.40
CA TRP A 197 -7.26 -10.30 0.22
C TRP A 197 -7.53 -11.71 -0.25
N LEU A 198 -7.80 -12.65 0.67
CA LEU A 198 -8.26 -13.97 0.30
C LEU A 198 -9.64 -13.92 -0.39
N GLY A 199 -10.57 -13.10 0.10
CA GLY A 199 -11.87 -12.88 -0.56
C GLY A 199 -11.74 -12.24 -1.95
N VAL A 200 -10.82 -11.29 -2.13
CA VAL A 200 -10.49 -10.71 -3.45
C VAL A 200 -9.92 -11.78 -4.39
N LEU A 201 -9.01 -12.63 -3.91
CA LEU A 201 -8.46 -13.74 -4.69
C LEU A 201 -9.55 -14.74 -5.07
N ASP A 202 -10.46 -15.10 -4.17
CA ASP A 202 -11.57 -16.00 -4.46
C ASP A 202 -12.41 -15.49 -5.65
N ALA A 203 -12.71 -14.18 -5.67
CA ALA A 203 -13.42 -13.54 -6.77
C ALA A 203 -12.61 -13.58 -8.09
N LEU A 204 -11.30 -13.33 -8.04
CA LEU A 204 -10.44 -13.39 -9.22
C LEU A 204 -10.27 -14.82 -9.76
N VAL A 205 -10.13 -15.81 -8.88
CA VAL A 205 -10.06 -17.23 -9.26
C VAL A 205 -11.38 -17.67 -9.88
N GLY A 206 -12.53 -17.25 -9.33
CA GLY A 206 -13.84 -17.49 -9.93
C GLY A 206 -13.98 -16.91 -11.35
N ARG A 207 -13.25 -15.83 -11.66
CA ARG A 207 -13.19 -15.22 -13.00
C ARG A 207 -12.16 -15.84 -13.95
N GLY A 208 -11.46 -16.90 -13.52
CA GLY A 208 -10.52 -17.63 -14.36
C GLY A 208 -9.06 -17.23 -14.23
N PHE A 209 -8.71 -16.24 -13.39
CA PHE A 209 -7.30 -15.90 -13.15
C PHE A 209 -6.59 -17.01 -12.37
N ARG A 210 -5.32 -17.28 -12.71
CA ARG A 210 -4.56 -18.41 -12.15
C ARG A 210 -3.15 -18.05 -11.67
N ARG A 211 -2.66 -16.85 -11.97
CA ARG A 211 -1.29 -16.41 -11.66
C ARG A 211 -1.37 -15.04 -11.02
N PHE A 212 -0.89 -14.94 -9.77
CA PHE A 212 -1.02 -13.73 -8.96
C PHE A 212 0.33 -13.36 -8.39
N TYR A 213 0.63 -12.06 -8.42
CA TYR A 213 1.79 -11.49 -7.77
C TYR A 213 1.37 -10.31 -6.89
N PHE A 214 1.39 -10.51 -5.58
CA PHE A 214 1.29 -9.43 -4.62
C PHE A 214 2.61 -8.67 -4.56
N LEU A 215 2.53 -7.36 -4.77
CA LEU A 215 3.64 -6.44 -4.72
C LEU A 215 3.41 -5.51 -3.52
N SER A 216 4.28 -5.57 -2.52
CA SER A 216 4.18 -4.65 -1.38
C SER A 216 5.08 -3.44 -1.55
N GLY A 217 4.54 -2.25 -1.35
CA GLY A 217 5.29 -1.02 -1.12
C GLY A 217 5.70 -0.81 0.33
N HIS A 218 5.03 -1.51 1.25
CA HIS A 218 5.12 -1.28 2.70
C HIS A 218 5.63 -2.52 3.44
N GLY A 219 6.60 -2.34 4.34
CA GLY A 219 7.22 -3.44 5.09
C GLY A 219 6.23 -4.22 5.96
N GLY A 220 5.30 -3.53 6.62
CA GLY A 220 4.33 -4.14 7.54
C GLY A 220 3.35 -5.11 6.86
N ASN A 221 3.16 -5.03 5.54
CA ASN A 221 2.31 -5.97 4.80
C ASN A 221 2.98 -7.34 4.60
N CYS A 222 4.31 -7.43 4.60
CA CYS A 222 5.05 -8.58 4.05
C CYS A 222 4.74 -9.91 4.76
N SER A 223 4.63 -9.90 6.09
CA SER A 223 4.29 -11.10 6.88
C SER A 223 2.87 -11.57 6.59
N PHE A 224 1.90 -10.65 6.55
CA PHE A 224 0.50 -10.96 6.24
C PHE A 224 0.32 -11.43 4.79
N LEU A 225 1.04 -10.84 3.83
CA LEU A 225 1.02 -11.32 2.45
C LEU A 225 1.62 -12.72 2.31
N THR A 226 2.66 -13.04 3.10
CA THR A 226 3.19 -14.41 3.16
C THR A 226 2.13 -15.40 3.65
N THR A 227 1.30 -15.01 4.62
CA THR A 227 0.15 -15.80 5.08
C THR A 227 -0.91 -15.93 3.99
N VAL A 228 -1.29 -14.84 3.33
CA VAL A 228 -2.28 -14.82 2.24
C VAL A 228 -1.88 -15.77 1.11
N VAL A 229 -0.64 -15.71 0.62
CA VAL A 229 -0.22 -16.57 -0.50
C VAL A 229 -0.25 -18.07 -0.13
N LYS A 230 0.05 -18.41 1.12
CA LYS A 230 -0.01 -19.80 1.62
C LYS A 230 -1.45 -20.30 1.66
N TYR A 231 -2.37 -19.55 2.27
CA TYR A 231 -3.78 -19.91 2.31
C TYR A 231 -4.42 -19.93 0.93
N ALA A 232 -4.06 -18.99 0.04
CA ALA A 232 -4.55 -18.99 -1.33
C ALA A 232 -4.13 -20.25 -2.10
N GLY A 233 -2.87 -20.67 -1.95
CA GLY A 233 -2.36 -21.90 -2.57
C GLY A 233 -3.01 -23.17 -2.02
N GLU A 234 -3.35 -23.19 -0.72
CA GLU A 234 -4.11 -24.29 -0.10
C GLU A 234 -5.55 -24.33 -0.62
N ARG A 235 -6.26 -23.18 -0.61
CA ARG A 235 -7.65 -23.06 -1.06
C ARG A 235 -7.82 -23.36 -2.55
N HIS A 236 -6.83 -23.00 -3.36
CA HIS A 236 -6.90 -23.10 -4.82
C HIS A 236 -5.69 -23.84 -5.39
N PRO A 237 -5.66 -25.18 -5.36
CA PRO A 237 -4.51 -25.96 -5.82
C PRO A 237 -4.08 -25.69 -7.27
N GLY A 238 -4.98 -25.16 -8.10
CA GLY A 238 -4.75 -24.86 -9.51
C GLY A 238 -4.06 -23.51 -9.80
N ILE A 239 -3.84 -22.64 -8.80
CA ILE A 239 -3.22 -21.34 -9.02
C ILE A 239 -1.71 -21.37 -8.73
N PHE A 240 -1.02 -20.30 -9.11
CA PHE A 240 0.26 -19.92 -8.54
C PHE A 240 0.14 -18.50 -7.99
N CYS A 241 0.27 -18.35 -6.67
CA CYS A 241 0.18 -17.07 -5.97
C CYS A 241 1.50 -16.80 -5.27
N ALA A 242 2.09 -15.65 -5.53
CA ALA A 242 3.41 -15.29 -5.01
C ALA A 242 3.43 -13.87 -4.43
N THR A 243 4.40 -13.65 -3.55
CA THR A 243 4.83 -12.34 -3.04
C THR A 243 6.35 -12.38 -2.89
N SER A 244 7.00 -11.22 -2.87
CA SER A 244 8.41 -11.08 -2.46
C SER A 244 8.50 -10.15 -1.26
N TRP A 245 9.66 -10.13 -0.60
CA TRP A 245 9.98 -9.07 0.35
C TRP A 245 10.13 -7.76 -0.42
N LEU A 246 9.15 -6.86 -0.38
CA LEU A 246 9.24 -5.53 -1.03
C LEU A 246 9.69 -5.59 -2.52
N TYR A 247 10.31 -4.52 -3.01
CA TYR A 247 10.55 -4.29 -4.45
C TYR A 247 12.03 -4.26 -4.89
N LEU A 248 12.99 -4.38 -3.98
CA LEU A 248 14.44 -4.49 -4.29
C LEU A 248 15.10 -5.50 -3.32
N SER A 249 14.72 -6.76 -3.45
CA SER A 249 15.12 -7.81 -2.49
C SER A 249 15.70 -9.04 -3.15
N GLY A 250 15.66 -9.11 -4.48
CA GLY A 250 16.35 -10.12 -5.24
C GLY A 250 17.82 -9.75 -5.41
N PRO A 251 18.64 -10.69 -5.91
CA PRO A 251 20.08 -10.46 -6.07
C PRO A 251 20.42 -9.22 -6.92
N ALA A 252 19.64 -8.97 -7.97
CA ALA A 252 19.86 -7.83 -8.86
C ALA A 252 19.48 -6.49 -8.20
N GLY A 253 18.34 -6.43 -7.50
CA GLY A 253 17.92 -5.24 -6.77
C GLY A 253 18.86 -4.92 -5.61
N VAL A 254 19.30 -5.92 -4.85
CA VAL A 254 20.30 -5.78 -3.79
C VAL A 254 21.62 -5.24 -4.35
N ALA A 255 22.13 -5.81 -5.44
CA ALA A 255 23.35 -5.31 -6.07
C ALA A 255 23.21 -3.85 -6.57
N ALA A 256 22.04 -3.45 -7.05
CA ALA A 256 21.77 -2.06 -7.44
C ALA A 256 21.72 -1.11 -6.24
N LEU A 257 21.17 -1.56 -5.10
CA LEU A 257 21.22 -0.82 -3.84
C LEU A 257 22.67 -0.66 -3.38
N GLU A 258 23.42 -1.74 -3.20
CA GLU A 258 24.82 -1.71 -2.75
C GLU A 258 25.73 -0.84 -3.61
N LYS A 259 25.52 -0.84 -4.94
CA LYS A 259 26.32 -0.05 -5.87
C LYS A 259 26.15 1.47 -5.70
N HIS A 260 24.94 1.92 -5.38
CA HIS A 260 24.59 3.34 -5.39
C HIS A 260 24.33 3.92 -4.00
N ARG A 261 24.11 3.08 -2.99
CA ARG A 261 23.86 3.47 -1.61
C ARG A 261 24.96 4.37 -1.07
N ARG A 262 24.57 5.45 -0.39
CA ARG A 262 25.47 6.39 0.30
C ARG A 262 25.47 6.19 1.81
N SER A 263 24.36 5.75 2.37
CA SER A 263 24.21 5.48 3.79
C SER A 263 24.91 4.20 4.22
N ALA A 264 25.33 4.13 5.49
CA ALA A 264 25.67 2.86 6.11
C ALA A 264 24.42 1.98 6.32
N ILE A 265 24.63 0.71 6.69
CA ILE A 265 23.54 -0.17 7.16
C ILE A 265 22.77 0.55 8.28
N GLY A 266 21.45 0.53 8.19
CA GLY A 266 20.53 1.31 9.02
C GLY A 266 19.96 2.56 8.34
N GLY A 267 20.58 3.03 7.26
CA GLY A 267 20.14 4.24 6.56
C GLY A 267 18.95 4.10 5.62
N MET A 268 18.44 2.88 5.39
CA MET A 268 17.37 2.60 4.44
C MET A 268 16.15 1.91 5.09
N GLY A 269 15.94 2.03 6.40
CA GLY A 269 14.83 1.35 7.09
C GLY A 269 13.44 1.89 6.73
N HIS A 270 13.15 3.13 7.12
CA HIS A 270 11.86 3.83 6.94
C HIS A 270 12.09 5.33 6.81
N ALA A 271 11.46 5.99 5.84
CA ALA A 271 11.73 7.36 5.43
C ALA A 271 13.23 7.65 5.16
N GLY A 272 13.99 6.60 4.85
CA GLY A 272 15.43 6.62 4.69
C GLY A 272 15.89 7.04 3.29
N GLU A 273 17.16 6.74 2.98
CA GLU A 273 17.79 7.13 1.71
C GLU A 273 17.00 6.61 0.49
N LEU A 274 16.53 5.36 0.56
CA LEU A 274 15.86 4.68 -0.56
C LEU A 274 14.53 5.33 -0.93
N GLU A 275 13.59 5.38 0.02
CA GLU A 275 12.25 5.94 -0.20
C GLU A 275 12.32 7.42 -0.55
N THR A 276 13.17 8.17 0.16
CA THR A 276 13.37 9.59 -0.13
C THR A 276 13.93 9.80 -1.54
N SER A 277 14.86 8.96 -2.00
CA SER A 277 15.41 9.04 -3.36
C SER A 277 14.34 8.73 -4.41
N LEU A 278 13.55 7.67 -4.20
CA LEU A 278 12.45 7.29 -5.08
C LEU A 278 11.42 8.42 -5.18
N MET A 279 11.04 9.02 -4.06
CA MET A 279 10.08 10.13 -4.04
C MET A 279 10.65 11.41 -4.66
N LEU A 280 11.93 11.73 -4.48
CA LEU A 280 12.60 12.83 -5.19
C LEU A 280 12.56 12.64 -6.72
N HIS A 281 12.55 11.40 -7.20
CA HIS A 281 12.40 11.12 -8.62
C HIS A 281 10.93 11.16 -9.09
N LEU A 282 10.02 10.57 -8.33
CA LEU A 282 8.62 10.39 -8.71
C LEU A 282 7.76 11.64 -8.50
N ARG A 283 7.93 12.31 -7.36
CA ARG A 283 7.12 13.42 -6.87
C ARG A 283 7.97 14.45 -6.10
N PRO A 284 8.96 15.09 -6.74
CA PRO A 284 9.85 16.05 -6.06
C PRO A 284 9.10 17.21 -5.41
N ASP A 285 7.91 17.57 -5.91
CA ASP A 285 7.03 18.60 -5.36
C ASP A 285 6.49 18.27 -3.97
N ALA A 286 6.36 16.98 -3.65
CA ALA A 286 5.83 16.49 -2.37
C ALA A 286 6.93 16.21 -1.32
N VAL A 287 8.21 16.33 -1.69
CA VAL A 287 9.34 16.06 -0.79
C VAL A 287 9.87 17.36 -0.19
N HIS A 288 9.90 17.44 1.14
CA HIS A 288 10.38 18.60 1.88
C HIS A 288 11.79 18.35 2.45
N MET A 289 12.80 18.31 1.58
CA MET A 289 14.18 17.96 1.97
C MET A 289 14.76 18.82 3.10
N GLN A 290 14.30 20.07 3.24
CA GLN A 290 14.69 20.97 4.34
C GLN A 290 14.18 20.52 5.73
N ARG A 291 13.26 19.56 5.79
CA ARG A 291 12.66 19.01 7.02
C ARG A 291 13.23 17.64 7.39
N VAL A 292 14.11 17.09 6.57
CA VAL A 292 14.67 15.75 6.80
C VAL A 292 15.43 15.71 8.11
N VAL A 293 15.21 14.64 8.87
CA VAL A 293 15.96 14.31 10.08
C VAL A 293 16.45 12.87 9.93
N ASP A 294 17.76 12.66 10.01
CA ASP A 294 18.33 11.32 9.96
C ASP A 294 18.32 10.70 11.36
N GLU A 295 17.67 9.55 11.50
CA GLU A 295 17.61 8.77 12.74
C GLU A 295 18.13 7.35 12.44
N VAL A 296 19.43 7.16 12.71
CA VAL A 296 20.17 5.92 12.40
C VAL A 296 20.78 5.25 13.64
N ASP A 297 20.62 5.85 14.82
CA ASP A 297 21.13 5.35 16.11
C ASP A 297 20.03 4.62 16.91
N PHE A 298 19.25 3.80 16.22
CA PHE A 298 18.20 2.99 16.85
C PHE A 298 18.80 1.79 17.59
N ILE A 299 18.06 1.25 18.57
CA ILE A 299 18.55 0.16 19.43
C ILE A 299 18.75 -1.10 18.56
N SER A 300 20.01 -1.48 18.35
CA SER A 300 20.39 -2.59 17.50
C SER A 300 21.32 -3.59 18.18
N THR A 301 21.32 -4.81 17.66
CA THR A 301 22.25 -5.89 18.01
C THR A 301 22.69 -6.60 16.73
N PRO A 302 23.72 -7.46 16.75
CA PRO A 302 24.21 -8.12 15.53
C PRO A 302 23.15 -8.89 14.72
N SER A 303 22.04 -9.30 15.34
CA SER A 303 20.94 -10.00 14.67
C SER A 303 19.61 -9.24 14.69
N TYR A 304 19.58 -8.00 15.19
CA TYR A 304 18.38 -7.17 15.17
C TYR A 304 18.76 -5.72 14.84
N TYR A 305 18.40 -5.29 13.64
CA TYR A 305 18.56 -3.93 13.15
C TYR A 305 17.57 -3.73 11.98
N MET A 306 17.27 -2.47 11.66
CA MET A 306 16.34 -2.13 10.59
C MET A 306 17.09 -1.62 9.37
N ASP A 307 16.97 -2.33 8.25
CA ASP A 307 17.49 -1.90 6.95
C ASP A 307 16.68 -2.54 5.82
N TRP A 308 16.72 -1.94 4.63
CA TRP A 308 16.03 -2.47 3.46
C TRP A 308 16.67 -3.75 2.90
N VAL A 309 18.00 -3.77 2.82
CA VAL A 309 18.77 -4.82 2.12
C VAL A 309 18.98 -6.02 3.03
N GLU A 310 19.34 -5.75 4.27
CA GLU A 310 19.71 -6.77 5.25
C GLU A 310 18.91 -6.50 6.52
N GLY A 311 17.83 -7.26 6.75
CA GLY A 311 17.20 -7.30 8.06
C GLY A 311 18.01 -8.21 8.97
N GLY A 312 18.10 -7.88 10.26
CA GLY A 312 18.62 -8.82 11.25
C GLY A 312 17.86 -10.16 11.21
N ALA A 313 18.52 -11.27 11.58
CA ALA A 313 17.89 -12.60 11.63
C ALA A 313 16.74 -12.70 12.66
N LEU A 314 16.67 -11.77 13.62
CA LEU A 314 15.59 -11.65 14.58
C LEU A 314 14.53 -10.68 14.05
N ILE A 315 13.28 -11.10 14.13
CA ILE A 315 12.12 -10.27 13.79
C ILE A 315 11.47 -9.82 15.09
N ALA A 316 11.36 -8.51 15.29
CA ALA A 316 10.65 -7.91 16.42
C ALA A 316 9.91 -6.64 15.97
N ASN A 317 8.98 -6.19 16.81
CA ASN A 317 8.22 -4.96 16.60
C ASN A 317 8.13 -4.20 17.94
N PRO A 318 9.24 -3.59 18.40
CA PRO A 318 9.22 -2.72 19.56
C PRO A 318 8.38 -1.46 19.28
N PRO A 319 7.93 -0.75 20.32
CA PRO A 319 7.36 0.59 20.16
C PRO A 319 8.36 1.52 19.46
N TRP A 320 7.94 2.14 18.35
CA TRP A 320 8.84 3.01 17.56
C TRP A 320 9.30 4.25 18.33
N GLU A 321 8.51 4.72 19.29
CA GLU A 321 8.86 5.84 20.18
C GLU A 321 10.13 5.60 21.02
N ASN A 322 10.59 4.35 21.12
CA ASN A 322 11.86 4.02 21.79
C ASN A 322 13.09 4.35 20.93
N ASP A 323 12.95 4.39 19.61
CA ASP A 323 14.08 4.47 18.68
C ASP A 323 14.06 5.75 17.82
N THR A 324 12.88 6.36 17.64
CA THR A 324 12.70 7.51 16.74
C THR A 324 11.76 8.54 17.35
N ALA A 325 12.16 9.82 17.28
CA ALA A 325 11.34 10.96 17.64
C ALA A 325 10.48 11.44 16.47
N THR A 326 10.95 11.25 15.22
CA THR A 326 10.29 11.79 14.03
C THR A 326 9.39 10.79 13.32
N GLY A 327 9.59 9.50 13.61
CA GLY A 327 9.06 8.36 12.88
C GLY A 327 9.98 7.84 11.77
N ALA A 328 11.10 8.51 11.47
CA ALA A 328 12.11 8.01 10.54
C ALA A 328 13.01 6.93 11.16
N TYR A 329 13.36 5.92 10.38
CA TYR A 329 14.42 4.96 10.65
C TYR A 329 15.38 4.94 9.44
N GLY A 330 16.22 5.95 9.31
CA GLY A 330 17.12 6.02 8.17
C GLY A 330 17.78 7.37 7.95
N ALA A 331 18.50 7.43 6.83
CA ALA A 331 19.30 8.58 6.41
C ALA A 331 18.71 9.23 5.15
N GLY A 332 17.53 9.84 5.27
CA GLY A 332 16.88 10.53 4.16
C GLY A 332 17.72 11.67 3.57
N SER A 333 18.63 12.27 4.35
CA SER A 333 19.41 13.44 3.91
C SER A 333 20.39 13.12 2.77
N LEU A 334 20.74 11.85 2.62
CA LEU A 334 21.68 11.37 1.61
C LEU A 334 21.00 11.09 0.25
N ALA A 335 19.67 11.17 0.21
CA ALA A 335 18.88 10.82 -0.96
C ALA A 335 19.13 11.73 -2.17
N THR A 336 18.99 11.15 -3.36
CA THR A 336 19.02 11.92 -4.62
C THR A 336 18.00 11.40 -5.62
N ALA A 337 17.46 12.29 -6.45
CA ALA A 337 16.57 11.91 -7.55
C ALA A 337 17.25 10.97 -8.56
N GLU A 338 18.57 11.08 -8.76
CA GLU A 338 19.33 10.18 -9.64
C GLU A 338 19.30 8.74 -9.11
N HIS A 339 19.56 8.55 -7.81
CA HIS A 339 19.47 7.23 -7.18
C HIS A 339 18.03 6.70 -7.24
N GLY A 340 17.04 7.57 -7.05
CA GLY A 340 15.63 7.23 -7.21
C GLY A 340 15.31 6.64 -8.59
N ARG A 341 15.78 7.29 -9.66
CA ARG A 341 15.61 6.77 -11.03
C ARG A 341 16.28 5.40 -11.20
N LEU A 342 17.53 5.26 -10.77
CA LEU A 342 18.31 4.02 -10.91
C LEU A 342 17.67 2.85 -10.15
N TRP A 343 17.21 3.09 -8.92
CA TRP A 343 16.56 2.07 -8.10
C TRP A 343 15.16 1.74 -8.57
N LEU A 344 14.41 2.70 -9.12
CA LEU A 344 13.13 2.43 -9.77
C LEU A 344 13.30 1.51 -10.99
N GLU A 345 14.27 1.79 -11.85
CA GLU A 345 14.60 0.95 -13.01
C GLU A 345 15.00 -0.47 -12.59
N ALA A 346 15.85 -0.59 -11.56
CA ALA A 346 16.25 -1.87 -11.02
C ALA A 346 15.06 -2.65 -10.42
N ALA A 347 14.17 -1.98 -9.69
CA ALA A 347 12.97 -2.58 -9.11
C ALA A 347 12.04 -3.11 -10.21
N ILE A 348 11.78 -2.32 -11.25
CA ILE A 348 10.96 -2.72 -12.40
C ILE A 348 11.57 -3.94 -13.09
N ALA A 349 12.87 -3.92 -13.38
CA ALA A 349 13.56 -5.04 -14.02
C ALA A 349 13.50 -6.33 -13.18
N GLU A 350 13.74 -6.23 -11.87
CA GLU A 350 13.66 -7.36 -10.95
C GLU A 350 12.24 -7.95 -10.91
N LYS A 351 11.22 -7.10 -10.71
CA LYS A 351 9.83 -7.58 -10.63
C LYS A 351 9.33 -8.13 -11.97
N ALA A 352 9.82 -7.63 -13.11
CA ALA A 352 9.55 -8.22 -14.42
C ALA A 352 10.16 -9.63 -14.55
N GLY A 353 11.39 -9.84 -14.06
CA GLY A 353 11.99 -11.19 -13.98
C GLY A 353 11.15 -12.16 -13.12
N HIS A 354 10.60 -11.69 -12.00
CA HIS A 354 9.69 -12.52 -11.19
C HIS A 354 8.40 -12.89 -11.92
N VAL A 355 7.87 -12.05 -12.81
CA VAL A 355 6.70 -12.39 -13.66
C VAL A 355 7.01 -13.59 -14.56
N ASP A 356 8.20 -13.62 -15.16
CA ASP A 356 8.65 -14.75 -15.99
C ASP A 356 8.75 -16.03 -15.15
N GLU A 357 9.35 -15.94 -13.96
CA GLU A 357 9.47 -17.07 -13.04
C GLU A 357 8.11 -17.59 -12.58
N ILE A 358 7.17 -16.71 -12.22
CA ILE A 358 5.81 -17.08 -11.82
C ILE A 358 5.11 -17.85 -12.95
N SER A 359 5.22 -17.34 -14.19
CA SER A 359 4.64 -17.99 -15.37
C SER A 359 5.24 -19.37 -15.61
N GLU A 360 6.56 -19.50 -15.48
CA GLU A 360 7.28 -20.76 -15.64
C GLU A 360 6.94 -21.77 -14.53
N GLN A 361 6.91 -21.33 -13.28
CA GLN A 361 6.54 -22.14 -12.12
C GLN A 361 5.12 -22.70 -12.25
N HIS A 362 4.18 -21.89 -12.74
CA HIS A 362 2.82 -22.32 -13.00
C HIS A 362 2.76 -23.37 -14.12
N ARG A 363 3.34 -23.06 -15.29
CA ARG A 363 3.39 -23.95 -16.47
C ARG A 363 4.00 -25.33 -16.16
N ARG A 364 5.13 -25.35 -15.44
CA ARG A 364 5.79 -26.60 -15.02
C ARG A 364 4.90 -27.44 -14.10
N ARG A 365 4.14 -26.81 -13.20
CA ARG A 365 3.21 -27.52 -12.30
C ARG A 365 2.00 -28.08 -13.06
N GLU A 366 1.45 -27.34 -14.02
CA GLU A 366 0.38 -27.85 -14.89
C GLU A 366 0.85 -29.07 -15.68
N ALA A 367 2.03 -29.00 -16.32
CA ALA A 367 2.61 -30.12 -17.05
C ALA A 367 2.91 -31.33 -16.15
N ARG A 368 3.21 -31.11 -14.86
CA ARG A 368 3.39 -32.20 -13.90
C ARG A 368 2.06 -32.81 -13.46
N ARG A 369 0.99 -32.01 -13.35
CA ARG A 369 -0.36 -32.49 -13.01
C ARG A 369 -0.97 -33.31 -14.13
N SER A 370 -0.81 -32.89 -15.39
CA SER A 370 -1.35 -33.63 -16.54
C SER A 370 -0.69 -34.99 -16.79
N LYS A 371 0.49 -35.23 -16.19
CA LYS A 371 1.21 -36.50 -16.26
C LYS A 371 0.94 -37.43 -15.08
N LYS A 372 0.16 -37.01 -14.07
CA LYS A 372 -0.24 -37.91 -12.98
C LYS A 372 -1.31 -38.88 -13.53
N PRO A 373 -1.12 -40.20 -13.34
CA PRO A 373 -2.05 -41.22 -13.81
C PRO A 373 -3.42 -41.14 -13.13
#